data_AF-A0A2Z6Q9K5-F1
#
_entry.id   AF-A0A2Z6Q9K5-F1
#
_cell.length_a   1.000
_cell.length_b   1.000
_cell.length_c   1.000
_cell.angle_alpha   90.00
_cell.angle_beta   90.00
_cell.angle_gamma   90.00
#
_symmetry.space_group_name_H-M   'P 1'
#
loop_
_entity.id
_entity.type
_entity.pdbx_description
1 polymer ?
#
loop_
_entity_poly.entity_id
_entity_poly.type
_entity_poly.pdbx_seq_one_letter_code
_entity_poly.pdbx_strand_id
1 'polypeptide(L)'
;MMSDTQESSKKAEQECNVIKDLINQSNFRNITFRYFHDTDDLSVYFVEGNCLEDHCVDVTTELLISYDINDKAVAFHVERISRLLPPTLDLSELFNDNPPNPIYNKESDIFKVNFYSIPPTNFQKTEMEDIEVGRDNMGNIACLLFHNASNRIAEELSPEERELHEKRKKKEYERLNSWAKSIIIRKYINSIGSLDDL
;
A
#
# COMPACT_ATOMS: atom_id res chain seq x y z
N MET A 1 25.02 -47.58 4.30
CA MET A 1 23.61 -47.19 4.17
C MET A 1 23.45 -45.86 4.90
N MET A 2 23.62 -44.74 4.18
CA MET A 2 23.23 -43.42 4.72
C MET A 2 21.70 -43.39 4.67
N SER A 3 21.07 -43.04 5.79
CA SER A 3 19.62 -43.17 5.98
C SER A 3 18.85 -42.10 5.22
N ASP A 4 17.71 -42.50 4.62
CA ASP A 4 16.76 -41.65 3.88
C ASP A 4 16.37 -40.36 4.63
N THR A 5 16.51 -40.36 5.95
CA THR A 5 16.27 -39.22 6.85
C THR A 5 17.25 -38.07 6.66
N GLN A 6 18.53 -38.34 6.35
CA GLN A 6 19.53 -37.28 6.10
C GLN A 6 19.36 -36.61 4.73
N GLU A 7 18.84 -37.34 3.75
CA GLU A 7 18.59 -36.82 2.40
C GLU A 7 17.33 -35.96 2.36
N SER A 8 16.28 -36.35 3.10
CA SER A 8 15.08 -35.53 3.29
C SER A 8 15.36 -34.22 4.04
N SER A 9 16.24 -34.25 5.05
CA SER A 9 16.63 -33.05 5.83
C SER A 9 17.40 -32.04 4.97
N LYS A 10 18.37 -32.50 4.17
CA LYS A 10 19.13 -31.63 3.26
C LYS A 10 18.26 -31.01 2.17
N LYS A 11 17.29 -31.76 1.64
CA LYS A 11 16.35 -31.24 0.65
C LYS A 11 15.46 -30.14 1.24
N ALA A 12 14.93 -30.35 2.44
CA ALA A 12 14.13 -29.34 3.15
C ALA A 12 14.92 -28.08 3.51
N GLU A 13 16.19 -28.22 3.95
CA GLU A 13 17.08 -27.09 4.20
C GLU A 13 17.39 -26.31 2.91
N GLN A 14 17.60 -27.02 1.80
CA GLN A 14 17.87 -26.40 0.51
C GLN A 14 16.65 -25.68 -0.06
N GLU A 15 15.45 -26.25 0.06
CA GLU A 15 14.19 -25.60 -0.28
C GLU A 15 13.93 -24.35 0.60
N CYS A 16 14.21 -24.43 1.90
CA CYS A 16 14.09 -23.31 2.83
C CYS A 16 15.08 -22.17 2.51
N ASN A 17 16.31 -22.51 2.12
CA ASN A 17 17.31 -21.52 1.72
C ASN A 17 16.95 -20.86 0.37
N VAL A 18 16.40 -21.62 -0.59
CA VAL A 18 15.88 -21.06 -1.85
C VAL A 18 14.72 -20.11 -1.60
N ILE A 19 13.80 -20.45 -0.69
CA ILE A 19 12.70 -19.55 -0.29
C ILE A 19 13.23 -18.28 0.37
N LYS A 20 14.22 -18.40 1.27
CA LYS A 20 14.87 -17.24 1.89
C LYS A 20 15.59 -16.36 0.87
N ASP A 21 16.27 -16.96 -0.11
CA ASP A 21 16.94 -16.22 -1.17
C ASP A 21 15.93 -15.55 -2.14
N LEU A 22 14.78 -16.18 -2.41
CA LEU A 22 13.69 -15.58 -3.17
C LEU A 22 13.06 -14.38 -2.45
N ILE A 23 12.83 -14.50 -1.13
CA ILE A 23 12.38 -13.41 -0.27
C ILE A 23 13.41 -12.27 -0.28
N ASN A 24 14.70 -12.61 -0.13
CA ASN A 24 15.81 -11.65 -0.12
C ASN A 24 16.05 -10.97 -1.47
N GLN A 25 15.54 -11.48 -2.60
CA GLN A 25 15.75 -10.84 -3.91
C GLN A 25 14.53 -10.08 -4.45
N SER A 26 13.48 -9.87 -3.65
CA SER A 26 12.39 -8.98 -4.03
C SER A 26 12.77 -7.52 -3.78
N ASN A 27 12.46 -6.61 -4.71
CA ASN A 27 12.61 -5.15 -4.52
C ASN A 27 11.58 -4.60 -3.51
N PHE A 28 10.63 -5.44 -3.09
CA PHE A 28 9.55 -5.14 -2.14
C PHE A 28 9.97 -5.45 -0.70
N ARG A 29 11.10 -4.89 -0.28
CA ARG A 29 11.58 -5.01 1.09
C ARG A 29 10.85 -3.98 1.95
N ASN A 30 10.48 -4.37 3.18
CA ASN A 30 9.92 -3.48 4.21
C ASN A 30 8.44 -3.12 4.06
N ILE A 31 7.61 -4.10 3.69
CA ILE A 31 6.16 -3.94 3.69
C ILE A 31 5.67 -3.84 5.14
N THR A 32 4.99 -2.74 5.46
CA THR A 32 4.51 -2.47 6.81
C THR A 32 2.99 -2.49 6.84
N PHE A 33 2.42 -3.33 7.69
CA PHE A 33 1.00 -3.35 7.98
C PHE A 33 0.73 -2.50 9.22
N ARG A 34 -0.37 -1.75 9.20
CA ARG A 34 -0.86 -1.01 10.36
C ARG A 34 -2.37 -1.04 10.41
N TYR A 35 -2.91 -1.69 11.42
CA TYR A 35 -4.33 -1.69 11.71
C TYR A 35 -4.67 -0.63 12.75
N PHE A 36 -5.62 0.24 12.41
CA PHE A 36 -6.12 1.34 13.24
C PHE A 36 -7.46 0.94 13.84
N HIS A 37 -7.45 0.55 15.12
CA HIS A 37 -8.65 0.04 15.79
C HIS A 37 -9.75 1.11 15.96
N ASP A 38 -9.37 2.39 16.09
CA ASP A 38 -10.31 3.49 16.29
C ASP A 38 -11.17 3.77 15.05
N THR A 39 -10.60 3.59 13.85
CA THR A 39 -11.30 3.79 12.59
C THR A 39 -11.72 2.50 11.88
N ASP A 40 -11.20 1.34 12.33
CA ASP A 40 -11.34 0.03 11.66
C ASP A 40 -10.72 0.00 10.26
N ASP A 41 -9.56 0.66 10.12
CA ASP A 41 -8.86 0.77 8.84
C ASP A 41 -7.54 0.01 8.86
N LEU A 42 -7.18 -0.57 7.72
CA LEU A 42 -5.89 -1.20 7.49
C LEU A 42 -5.10 -0.39 6.46
N SER A 43 -3.90 0.04 6.82
CA SER A 43 -2.94 0.60 5.87
C SER A 43 -1.78 -0.38 5.65
N VAL A 44 -1.42 -0.58 4.40
CA VAL A 44 -0.25 -1.38 4.01
C VAL A 44 0.68 -0.52 3.16
N TYR A 45 1.88 -0.29 3.67
CA TYR A 45 2.89 0.54 3.04
C TYR A 45 3.90 -0.35 2.32
N PHE A 46 4.18 -0.06 1.04
CA PHE A 46 5.14 -0.80 0.23
C PHE A 46 6.58 -0.35 0.41
N VAL A 47 6.76 0.82 1.03
CA VAL A 47 8.03 1.50 1.17
C VAL A 47 8.12 2.09 2.58
N GLU A 48 9.25 1.86 3.24
CA GLU A 48 9.48 2.33 4.60
C GLU A 48 9.91 3.81 4.62
N GLY A 49 9.24 4.61 5.43
CA GLY A 49 9.65 5.97 5.76
C GLY A 49 9.38 7.00 4.66
N ASN A 50 8.57 8.02 5.00
CA ASN A 50 8.43 9.29 4.30
C ASN A 50 8.35 9.23 2.77
N CYS A 51 7.88 8.14 2.18
CA CYS A 51 7.48 8.16 0.78
C CYS A 51 6.28 9.09 0.70
N LEU A 52 6.54 10.26 0.12
CA LEU A 52 5.65 11.39 0.18
C LEU A 52 4.48 11.12 -0.76
N GLU A 53 3.41 10.55 -0.22
CA GLU A 53 2.13 10.39 -0.91
C GLU A 53 1.77 11.71 -1.61
N ASP A 54 1.63 11.65 -2.93
CA ASP A 54 1.29 12.78 -3.79
C ASP A 54 -0.22 12.89 -3.94
N HIS A 55 -0.86 11.77 -4.28
CA HIS A 55 -2.31 11.65 -4.40
C HIS A 55 -2.78 10.23 -4.07
N CYS A 56 -4.08 10.09 -3.88
CA CYS A 56 -4.76 8.82 -3.62
C CYS A 56 -5.92 8.64 -4.60
N VAL A 57 -6.23 7.39 -4.94
CA VAL A 57 -7.31 7.04 -5.85
C VAL A 57 -8.14 5.90 -5.25
N ASP A 58 -9.47 6.05 -5.32
CA ASP A 58 -10.42 5.00 -4.96
C ASP A 58 -10.38 3.88 -6.00
N VAL A 59 -10.07 2.66 -5.57
CA VAL A 59 -10.07 1.44 -6.40
C VAL A 59 -11.43 0.76 -6.34
N THR A 60 -11.98 0.70 -5.13
CA THR A 60 -13.34 0.25 -4.81
C THR A 60 -13.88 1.14 -3.69
N THR A 61 -15.14 0.97 -3.31
CA THR A 61 -15.76 1.74 -2.22
C THR A 61 -14.99 1.67 -0.90
N GLU A 62 -14.27 0.57 -0.65
CA GLU A 62 -13.52 0.31 0.59
C GLU A 62 -11.99 0.28 0.40
N LEU A 63 -11.46 0.47 -0.80
CA LEU A 63 -10.03 0.34 -1.10
C LEU A 63 -9.51 1.61 -1.78
N LEU A 64 -8.54 2.27 -1.15
CA LEU A 64 -7.75 3.35 -1.75
C LEU A 64 -6.32 2.89 -2.01
N ILE A 65 -5.71 3.44 -3.07
CA ILE A 65 -4.26 3.33 -3.31
C ILE A 65 -3.65 4.73 -3.32
N SER A 66 -2.54 4.87 -2.61
CA SER A 66 -1.74 6.07 -2.54
C SER A 66 -0.54 5.95 -3.47
N TYR A 67 -0.23 7.02 -4.19
CA TYR A 67 0.82 7.07 -5.20
C TYR A 67 1.89 8.12 -4.86
N ASP A 68 3.11 7.89 -5.34
CA ASP A 68 4.14 8.92 -5.39
C ASP A 68 3.98 9.84 -6.62
N ILE A 69 4.88 10.81 -6.73
CA ILE A 69 4.95 11.77 -7.86
C ILE A 69 5.26 11.14 -9.23
N ASN A 70 5.64 9.85 -9.26
CA ASN A 70 5.93 9.11 -10.47
C ASN A 70 4.80 8.13 -10.82
N ASP A 71 3.62 8.31 -10.22
CA ASP A 71 2.45 7.45 -10.35
C ASP A 71 2.73 5.98 -9.97
N LYS A 72 3.62 5.76 -9.00
CA LYS A 72 3.91 4.46 -8.42
C LYS A 72 3.20 4.30 -7.09
N ALA A 73 2.53 3.16 -6.89
CA ALA A 73 1.82 2.86 -5.65
C ALA A 73 2.82 2.77 -4.49
N VAL A 74 2.59 3.54 -3.44
CA VAL A 74 3.41 3.55 -2.20
C VAL A 74 2.68 2.89 -1.04
N ALA A 75 1.35 2.87 -1.07
CA ALA A 75 0.53 2.23 -0.05
C ALA A 75 -0.87 1.92 -0.60
N PHE A 76 -1.59 1.07 0.11
CA PHE A 76 -3.04 0.98 -0.01
C PHE A 76 -3.70 0.99 1.36
N HIS A 77 -4.96 1.41 1.37
CA HIS A 77 -5.77 1.59 2.55
C HIS A 77 -7.10 0.87 2.35
N VAL A 78 -7.49 0.06 3.34
CA VAL A 78 -8.75 -0.66 3.34
C VAL A 78 -9.60 -0.14 4.49
N GLU A 79 -10.72 0.49 4.15
CA GLU A 79 -11.66 0.99 5.14
C GLU A 79 -12.56 -0.13 5.66
N ARG A 80 -12.87 -0.09 6.96
CA ARG A 80 -13.78 -1.05 7.63
C ARG A 80 -13.39 -2.50 7.39
N ILE A 81 -12.10 -2.79 7.53
CA ILE A 81 -11.51 -4.09 7.19
C ILE A 81 -12.18 -5.24 7.96
N SER A 82 -12.68 -5.01 9.17
CA SER A 82 -13.41 -6.02 9.96
C SER A 82 -14.67 -6.56 9.27
N ARG A 83 -15.26 -5.81 8.33
CA ARG A 83 -16.44 -6.24 7.57
C ARG A 83 -16.09 -7.05 6.33
N LEU A 84 -14.84 -6.96 5.89
CA LEU A 84 -14.34 -7.60 4.67
C LEU A 84 -13.61 -8.90 4.97
N LEU A 85 -13.21 -9.13 6.22
CA LEU A 85 -12.52 -10.33 6.69
C LEU A 85 -13.44 -11.22 7.53
N PRO A 86 -13.07 -12.51 7.72
CA PRO A 86 -13.79 -13.38 8.65
C PRO A 86 -13.87 -12.77 10.06
N PRO A 87 -15.06 -12.75 10.70
CA PRO A 87 -15.27 -12.10 12.00
C PRO A 87 -14.58 -12.80 13.17
N THR A 88 -13.99 -13.98 12.94
CA THR A 88 -13.27 -14.76 13.94
C THR A 88 -11.80 -14.37 14.08
N LEU A 89 -11.30 -13.48 13.21
CA LEU A 89 -9.91 -13.04 13.24
C LEU A 89 -9.72 -11.92 14.26
N ASP A 90 -8.68 -12.03 15.09
CA ASP A 90 -8.18 -10.88 15.85
C ASP A 90 -7.31 -10.04 14.92
N LEU A 91 -7.84 -8.90 14.50
CA LEU A 91 -7.19 -8.03 13.51
C LEU A 91 -5.94 -7.33 14.07
N SER A 92 -5.90 -7.09 15.38
CA SER A 92 -4.75 -6.45 16.01
C SER A 92 -3.57 -7.42 16.04
N GLU A 93 -3.81 -8.65 16.48
CA GLU A 93 -2.81 -9.72 16.44
C GLU A 93 -2.36 -10.00 15.00
N LEU A 94 -3.33 -10.10 14.08
CA LEU A 94 -3.07 -10.46 12.69
C LEU A 94 -2.23 -9.44 11.95
N PHE A 95 -2.46 -8.14 12.13
CA PHE A 95 -1.79 -7.12 11.31
C PHE A 95 -0.68 -6.35 12.02
N ASN A 96 -0.73 -6.20 13.34
CA ASN A 96 0.28 -5.46 14.08
C ASN A 96 1.36 -6.39 14.67
N ASP A 97 0.98 -7.57 15.15
CA ASP A 97 1.93 -8.48 15.82
C ASP A 97 2.53 -9.51 14.86
N ASN A 98 1.71 -10.08 13.95
CA ASN A 98 2.12 -11.12 13.02
C ASN A 98 1.53 -10.95 11.61
N PRO A 99 1.87 -9.85 10.91
CA PRO A 99 1.33 -9.55 9.58
C PRO A 99 1.57 -10.69 8.59
N PRO A 100 0.60 -11.00 7.73
CA PRO A 100 0.80 -11.99 6.66
C PRO A 100 1.91 -11.56 5.72
N ASN A 101 2.77 -12.50 5.35
CA ASN A 101 3.85 -12.22 4.40
C ASN A 101 3.29 -11.97 2.98
N PRO A 102 3.60 -10.82 2.36
CA PRO A 102 3.35 -10.63 0.95
C PRO A 102 4.33 -11.46 0.12
N ILE A 103 3.94 -11.77 -1.12
CA ILE A 103 4.68 -12.66 -2.02
C ILE A 103 4.84 -11.98 -3.37
N TYR A 104 6.07 -11.89 -3.85
CA TYR A 104 6.37 -11.43 -5.21
C TYR A 104 6.76 -12.59 -6.11
N ASN A 105 6.06 -12.77 -7.24
CA ASN A 105 6.44 -13.70 -8.29
C ASN A 105 7.12 -12.94 -9.44
N LYS A 106 8.42 -13.14 -9.59
CA LYS A 106 9.25 -12.51 -10.64
C LYS A 106 8.93 -12.98 -12.06
N GLU A 107 8.53 -14.23 -12.24
CA GLU A 107 8.26 -14.78 -13.57
C GLU A 107 6.99 -14.19 -14.16
N SER A 108 5.98 -13.96 -13.32
CA SER A 108 4.70 -13.36 -13.74
C SER A 108 4.61 -11.85 -13.50
N ASP A 109 5.61 -11.27 -12.82
CA ASP A 109 5.60 -9.89 -12.30
C ASP A 109 4.31 -9.56 -11.50
N ILE A 110 3.98 -10.42 -10.54
CA ILE A 110 2.79 -10.28 -9.69
C ILE A 110 3.22 -10.15 -8.24
N PHE A 111 2.81 -9.07 -7.59
CA PHE A 111 2.93 -8.87 -6.15
C PHE A 111 1.59 -9.15 -5.47
N LYS A 112 1.60 -10.07 -4.51
CA LYS A 112 0.41 -10.54 -3.80
C LYS A 112 0.50 -10.17 -2.33
N VAL A 113 -0.49 -9.45 -1.83
CA VAL A 113 -0.62 -9.10 -0.42
C VAL A 113 -1.72 -9.93 0.20
N ASN A 114 -1.36 -10.84 1.11
CA ASN A 114 -2.32 -11.69 1.80
C ASN A 114 -2.91 -10.96 2.99
N PHE A 115 -4.20 -11.15 3.26
CA PHE A 115 -4.82 -10.70 4.51
C PHE A 115 -4.92 -11.82 5.54
N TYR A 116 -5.06 -13.08 5.10
CA TYR A 116 -5.03 -14.26 5.96
C TYR A 116 -4.73 -15.51 5.12
N SER A 117 -4.61 -16.67 5.80
CA SER A 117 -4.03 -17.89 5.21
C SER A 117 -4.94 -18.66 4.25
N ILE A 118 -6.21 -18.30 4.08
CA ILE A 118 -7.12 -19.03 3.19
C ILE A 118 -6.90 -18.57 1.75
N PRO A 119 -6.65 -19.49 0.79
CA PRO A 119 -6.50 -19.11 -0.61
C PRO A 119 -7.79 -18.51 -1.18
N PRO A 120 -7.68 -17.50 -2.07
CA PRO A 120 -8.83 -17.00 -2.81
C PRO A 120 -9.39 -18.09 -3.73
N THR A 121 -10.71 -18.09 -3.88
CA THR A 121 -11.44 -18.96 -4.81
C THR A 121 -11.79 -18.26 -6.13
N ASN A 122 -11.83 -16.93 -6.12
CA ASN A 122 -11.99 -16.11 -7.30
C ASN A 122 -11.11 -14.86 -7.21
N PHE A 123 -10.90 -14.23 -8.37
CA PHE A 123 -10.24 -12.93 -8.48
C PHE A 123 -11.16 -12.00 -9.25
N GLN A 124 -11.39 -10.82 -8.70
CA GLN A 124 -12.22 -9.79 -9.28
C GLN A 124 -11.33 -8.62 -9.71
N LYS A 125 -11.40 -8.26 -10.99
CA LYS A 125 -10.75 -7.06 -11.51
C LYS A 125 -11.37 -5.81 -10.90
N THR A 126 -10.52 -4.85 -10.59
CA THR A 126 -10.95 -3.53 -10.14
C THR A 126 -11.08 -2.56 -11.33
N GLU A 127 -11.56 -1.35 -11.09
CA GLU A 127 -11.56 -0.29 -12.11
C GLU A 127 -10.13 0.17 -12.45
N MET A 128 -9.19 -0.06 -11.53
CA MET A 128 -7.77 0.19 -11.75
C MET A 128 -7.15 -0.97 -12.51
N GLU A 129 -6.47 -0.63 -13.61
CA GLU A 129 -5.70 -1.60 -14.37
C GLU A 129 -4.63 -2.26 -13.48
N ASP A 130 -4.35 -3.53 -13.75
CA ASP A 130 -3.34 -4.33 -13.05
C ASP A 130 -3.64 -4.63 -11.57
N ILE A 131 -4.83 -4.33 -11.06
CA ILE A 131 -5.21 -4.64 -9.67
C ILE A 131 -6.42 -5.57 -9.62
N GLU A 132 -6.27 -6.68 -8.88
CA GLU A 132 -7.33 -7.65 -8.64
C GLU A 132 -7.52 -7.93 -7.14
N VAL A 133 -8.78 -8.13 -6.76
CA VAL A 133 -9.18 -8.51 -5.40
C VAL A 133 -9.48 -10.01 -5.37
N GLY A 134 -8.72 -10.76 -4.59
CA GLY A 134 -8.98 -12.18 -4.36
C GLY A 134 -9.95 -12.39 -3.20
N ARG A 135 -11.02 -13.17 -3.40
CA ARG A 135 -11.99 -13.48 -2.33
C ARG A 135 -12.11 -14.98 -2.08
N ASP A 136 -12.38 -15.34 -0.82
CA ASP A 136 -12.69 -16.72 -0.45
C ASP A 136 -14.11 -17.12 -0.89
N ASN A 137 -14.48 -18.37 -0.61
CA ASN A 137 -15.81 -18.91 -0.93
C ASN A 137 -16.96 -18.29 -0.13
N MET A 138 -16.65 -17.57 0.97
CA MET A 138 -17.62 -16.83 1.78
C MET A 138 -17.74 -15.37 1.34
N GLY A 139 -16.93 -14.92 0.37
CA GLY A 139 -16.91 -13.56 -0.14
C GLY A 139 -15.99 -12.61 0.64
N ASN A 140 -15.27 -13.10 1.64
CA ASN A 140 -14.29 -12.30 2.38
C ASN A 140 -13.07 -12.01 1.49
N ILE A 141 -12.42 -10.86 1.70
CA ILE A 141 -11.22 -10.48 0.96
C ILE A 141 -10.00 -11.26 1.47
N ALA A 142 -9.48 -12.18 0.66
CA ALA A 142 -8.33 -13.01 1.02
C ALA A 142 -6.99 -12.36 0.70
N CYS A 143 -6.90 -11.63 -0.42
CA CYS A 143 -5.67 -10.96 -0.85
C CYS A 143 -5.93 -9.86 -1.89
N LEU A 144 -4.92 -9.02 -2.10
CA LEU A 144 -4.80 -8.16 -3.28
C LEU A 144 -3.67 -8.65 -4.20
N LEU A 145 -3.90 -8.54 -5.51
CA LEU A 145 -2.89 -8.77 -6.53
C LEU A 145 -2.58 -7.46 -7.26
N PHE A 146 -1.29 -7.19 -7.40
CA PHE A 146 -0.73 -6.14 -8.25
C PHE A 146 0.03 -6.82 -9.38
N HIS A 147 -0.50 -6.74 -10.59
CA HIS A 147 0.18 -7.14 -11.82
C HIS A 147 1.15 -6.05 -12.26
N ASN A 148 2.13 -6.42 -13.08
CA ASN A 148 3.16 -5.49 -13.55
C ASN A 148 3.82 -4.76 -12.36
N ALA A 149 4.01 -5.50 -11.25
CA ALA A 149 4.32 -4.94 -9.94
C ALA A 149 5.62 -4.15 -9.96
N SER A 150 6.64 -4.64 -10.66
CA SER A 150 7.92 -3.96 -10.85
C SER A 150 7.79 -2.56 -11.46
N ASN A 151 6.74 -2.33 -12.25
CA ASN A 151 6.44 -1.03 -12.85
C ASN A 151 5.35 -0.25 -12.12
N ARG A 152 4.55 -0.87 -11.24
CA ARG A 152 3.41 -0.20 -10.60
C ARG A 152 3.67 0.18 -9.16
N ILE A 153 4.49 -0.58 -8.45
CA ILE A 153 4.78 -0.33 -7.04
C ILE A 153 6.09 0.45 -6.92
N ALA A 154 6.11 1.43 -6.01
CA ALA A 154 7.26 2.27 -5.76
C ALA A 154 8.39 1.46 -5.14
N GLU A 155 9.62 1.81 -5.51
CA GLU A 155 10.82 1.39 -4.79
C GLU A 155 11.17 2.44 -3.74
N GLU A 156 12.00 2.07 -2.77
CA GLU A 156 12.49 3.02 -1.79
C GLU A 156 13.29 4.13 -2.50
N LEU A 157 12.87 5.39 -2.30
CA LEU A 157 13.54 6.53 -2.89
C LEU A 157 14.97 6.65 -2.38
N SER A 158 15.90 6.95 -3.28
CA SER A 158 17.25 7.32 -2.89
C SER A 158 17.26 8.62 -2.06
N PRO A 159 18.31 8.88 -1.26
CA PRO A 159 18.42 10.12 -0.48
C PRO A 159 18.30 11.40 -1.32
N GLU A 160 18.82 11.39 -2.55
CA GLU A 160 18.75 12.53 -3.47
C GLU A 160 17.32 12.79 -3.96
N GLU A 161 16.58 11.72 -4.29
CA GLU A 161 15.17 11.80 -4.70
C GLU A 161 14.29 12.29 -3.55
N ARG A 162 14.54 11.80 -2.32
CA ARG A 162 13.86 12.28 -1.10
C ARG A 162 14.06 13.79 -0.92
N GLU A 163 15.29 14.29 -1.00
CA GLU A 163 15.58 15.72 -0.83
C GLU A 163 14.95 16.59 -1.94
N LEU A 164 14.99 16.13 -3.19
CA LEU A 164 14.35 16.82 -4.32
C LEU A 164 12.84 16.92 -4.11
N HIS A 165 12.22 15.85 -3.63
CA HIS A 165 10.79 15.79 -3.40
C HIS A 165 10.35 16.70 -2.25
N GLU A 166 11.05 16.71 -1.12
CA GLU A 166 10.77 17.63 -0.01
C GLU A 166 10.82 19.10 -0.46
N LYS A 167 11.81 19.44 -1.29
CA LYS A 167 11.93 20.78 -1.91
C LYS A 167 10.72 21.12 -2.80
N ARG A 168 10.20 20.16 -3.58
CA ARG A 168 9.02 20.37 -4.43
C ARG A 168 7.77 20.60 -3.60
N LYS A 169 7.48 19.74 -2.61
CA LYS A 169 6.32 19.89 -1.70
C LYS A 169 6.37 21.21 -0.94
N LYS A 170 7.53 21.61 -0.43
CA LYS A 170 7.69 22.91 0.25
C LYS A 170 7.34 24.08 -0.67
N LYS A 171 7.83 24.07 -1.91
CA LYS A 171 7.51 25.10 -2.92
C LYS A 171 6.02 25.12 -3.25
N GLU A 172 5.39 23.97 -3.37
CA GLU A 172 3.97 23.87 -3.67
C GLU A 172 3.10 24.35 -2.50
N TYR A 173 3.44 23.95 -1.28
CA TYR A 173 2.80 24.46 -0.07
C TYR A 173 2.92 25.99 0.03
N GLU A 174 4.10 26.55 -0.23
CA GLU A 174 4.32 28.00 -0.26
C GLU A 174 3.47 28.69 -1.35
N ARG A 175 3.36 28.10 -2.53
CA ARG A 175 2.50 28.59 -3.63
C ARG A 175 1.02 28.56 -3.25
N LEU A 176 0.52 27.44 -2.73
CA LEU A 176 -0.88 27.29 -2.30
C LEU A 176 -1.23 28.25 -1.17
N ASN A 177 -0.33 28.41 -0.19
CA ASN A 177 -0.52 29.35 0.92
C ASN A 177 -0.54 30.81 0.43
N SER A 178 0.36 31.17 -0.48
CA SER A 178 0.37 32.50 -1.12
C SER A 178 -0.92 32.76 -1.91
N TRP A 179 -1.36 31.78 -2.69
CA TRP A 179 -2.61 31.84 -3.46
C TRP A 179 -3.84 31.99 -2.54
N ALA A 180 -3.93 31.18 -1.49
CA ALA A 180 -5.01 31.26 -0.50
C ALA A 180 -5.06 32.63 0.18
N LYS A 181 -3.91 33.18 0.60
CA LYS A 181 -3.82 34.55 1.14
C LYS A 181 -4.32 35.59 0.15
N SER A 182 -3.96 35.45 -1.13
CA SER A 182 -4.41 36.37 -2.17
C SER A 182 -5.94 36.36 -2.37
N ILE A 183 -6.57 35.18 -2.27
CA ILE A 183 -8.03 35.04 -2.34
C ILE A 183 -8.70 35.71 -1.15
N ILE A 184 -8.18 35.47 0.06
CA ILE A 184 -8.72 36.06 1.29
C ILE A 184 -8.65 37.58 1.23
N ILE A 185 -7.49 38.14 0.83
CA ILE A 185 -7.30 39.59 0.68
C ILE A 185 -8.28 40.17 -0.35
N ARG A 186 -8.44 39.54 -1.52
CA ARG A 186 -9.40 39.98 -2.55
C ARG A 186 -10.84 40.00 -2.05
N LYS A 187 -11.26 38.96 -1.31
CA LYS A 187 -12.60 38.94 -0.69
C LYS A 187 -12.79 40.06 0.32
N TYR A 188 -11.78 40.32 1.15
CA TYR A 188 -11.85 41.36 2.18
C TYR A 188 -11.93 42.77 1.57
N ILE A 189 -11.11 43.06 0.55
CA ILE A 189 -11.16 44.34 -0.17
C ILE A 189 -12.53 44.56 -0.84
N ASN A 190 -13.08 43.52 -1.50
CA ASN A 190 -14.40 43.62 -2.14
C ASN A 190 -15.53 43.82 -1.12
N SER A 191 -15.40 43.33 0.11
CA SER A 191 -16.39 43.60 1.16
C SER A 191 -16.33 45.03 1.70
N ILE A 192 -15.14 45.65 1.74
CA ILE A 192 -14.95 47.03 2.21
C ILE A 192 -15.39 48.03 1.14
N GLY A 193 -15.11 47.76 -0.14
CA GLY A 193 -15.54 48.62 -1.26
C GLY A 193 -17.06 48.65 -1.51
N SER A 194 -17.86 47.85 -0.78
CA SER A 194 -19.33 47.91 -0.81
C SER A 194 -19.94 48.78 0.31
N LEU A 195 -19.12 49.32 1.21
CA LEU A 195 -19.55 50.18 2.30
C LEU A 195 -19.43 51.69 2.01
N ASP A 196 -18.87 52.06 0.84
CA ASP A 196 -18.77 53.47 0.41
C ASP A 196 -20.03 53.97 -0.35
N ASP A 197 -21.08 53.15 -0.47
CA ASP A 197 -22.37 53.48 -1.11
C ASP A 197 -23.54 53.67 -0.09
N LEU A 198 -23.25 54.00 1.17
CA LEU A 198 -24.26 54.26 2.23
C LEU A 198 -24.21 55.70 2.77
#